data_AF-A0A0D3IZ33-F1
#
_entry.id   AF-A0A0D3IZ33-F1
#
_cell.length_a   1.000
_cell.length_b   1.000
_cell.length_c   1.000
_cell.angle_alpha   90.00
_cell.angle_beta   90.00
_cell.angle_gamma   90.00
#
_symmetry.space_group_name_H-M   'P 1'
#
loop_
_entity.id
_entity.type
_entity.pdbx_description
1 polymer ?
#
loop_
_entity_poly.entity_id
_entity_poly.type
_entity_poly.pdbx_seq_one_letter_code
_entity_poly.pdbx_strand_id
1 'polypeptide(L)'
;METLRRSYIRFRGGAALQAELNRGSERVALVGATPGGAQCSRLGVFVKRHDLINGMPSYEKDGDPSVMMWYSGGWKVGDAKQLGRKGCGISCPDDAFAPETATRAWRVNLPAGGGWCDAPDVRCIAGAALSEELKRAAARVALVGKAPKGAQDASAWMGVFSKCDEEVNGHPSYELEGNGEVMLWHAADCWYVGNAEDAGEQVGFLSVRDGALLPQSISRVWRVKPKEGDAKKKKKEKKKGKDDWVDAAEVRLLAERPTASRVYDAATSSWVETATLIVFEDSGPPGRGSRVSAAA
;
A
#
# COMPACT_ATOMS: atom_id res chain seq x y z
N MET A 1 29.77 -20.10 -1.62
CA MET A 1 29.16 -19.30 -0.53
C MET A 1 27.89 -19.96 0.00
N GLU A 2 26.92 -20.32 -0.84
CA GLU A 2 25.64 -20.93 -0.42
C GLU A 2 25.78 -22.29 0.29
N THR A 3 26.70 -23.14 -0.19
CA THR A 3 27.03 -24.44 0.44
C THR A 3 27.73 -24.29 1.81
N LEU A 4 28.51 -23.21 1.98
CA LEU A 4 29.15 -22.88 3.26
C LEU A 4 28.13 -22.35 4.27
N ARG A 5 27.18 -21.49 3.86
CA ARG A 5 26.10 -21.01 4.74
C ARG A 5 25.18 -22.15 5.21
N ARG A 6 24.80 -23.07 4.32
CA ARG A 6 23.98 -24.25 4.68
C ARG A 6 24.70 -25.22 5.63
N SER A 7 26.02 -25.36 5.49
CA SER A 7 26.83 -26.20 6.39
C SER A 7 27.10 -25.51 7.74
N TYR A 8 27.18 -24.18 7.75
CA TYR A 8 27.47 -23.38 8.95
C TYR A 8 26.31 -23.35 9.97
N ILE A 9 25.06 -23.36 9.51
CA ILE A 9 23.87 -23.34 10.38
C ILE A 9 23.67 -24.68 11.11
N ARG A 10 24.09 -25.81 10.50
CA ARG A 10 23.89 -27.15 11.08
C ARG A 10 24.78 -27.46 12.29
N PHE A 11 25.77 -26.61 12.59
CA PHE A 11 26.83 -26.91 13.56
C PHE A 11 26.88 -25.98 14.78
N ARG A 12 26.03 -24.95 14.88
CA ARG A 12 25.99 -24.06 16.05
C ARG A 12 24.74 -24.29 16.89
N GLY A 13 24.93 -24.36 18.21
CA GLY A 13 23.85 -24.42 19.20
C GLY A 13 22.88 -23.23 19.10
N GLY A 14 21.74 -23.34 19.79
CA GLY A 14 20.58 -22.45 19.63
C GLY A 14 20.86 -20.94 19.74
N ALA A 15 21.87 -20.52 20.51
CA ALA A 15 22.21 -19.11 20.68
C ALA A 15 22.67 -18.40 19.38
N ALA A 16 23.42 -19.10 18.51
CA ALA A 16 23.88 -18.50 17.26
C ALA A 16 22.77 -18.48 16.20
N LEU A 17 21.92 -19.50 16.18
CA LEU A 17 20.72 -19.51 15.34
C LEU A 17 19.79 -18.35 15.74
N GLN A 18 19.62 -18.12 17.04
CA GLN A 18 18.83 -17.01 17.56
C GLN A 18 19.45 -15.65 17.20
N ALA A 19 20.77 -15.50 17.26
CA ALA A 19 21.43 -14.27 16.84
C ALA A 19 21.25 -13.96 15.34
N GLU A 20 21.27 -14.99 14.48
CA GLU A 20 20.96 -14.86 13.05
C GLU A 20 19.47 -14.59 12.82
N LEU A 21 18.58 -15.24 13.56
CA LEU A 21 17.15 -14.92 13.56
C LEU A 21 16.90 -13.49 13.99
N ASN A 22 17.66 -12.95 14.95
CA ASN A 22 17.50 -11.57 15.42
C ASN A 22 18.11 -10.52 14.46
N ARG A 23 18.79 -10.95 13.38
CA ARG A 23 19.22 -10.03 12.33
C ARG A 23 18.05 -9.72 11.40
N GLY A 24 17.95 -8.45 11.00
CA GLY A 24 16.80 -7.91 10.28
C GLY A 24 15.65 -7.53 11.22
N SER A 25 14.85 -6.58 10.80
CA SER A 25 13.80 -5.97 11.62
C SER A 25 12.57 -6.87 11.74
N GLU A 26 11.84 -6.80 12.86
CA GLU A 26 10.61 -7.60 13.06
C GLU A 26 9.49 -7.21 12.10
N ARG A 27 9.46 -5.96 11.66
CA ARG A 27 8.56 -5.46 10.61
C ARG A 27 9.36 -4.70 9.57
N VAL A 28 9.07 -4.99 8.31
CA VAL A 28 9.61 -4.26 7.15
C VAL A 28 8.44 -3.87 6.24
N ALA A 29 8.58 -2.80 5.48
CA ALA A 29 7.62 -2.45 4.44
C ALA A 29 8.31 -2.39 3.09
N LEU A 30 7.72 -3.05 2.09
CA LEU A 30 8.10 -2.87 0.71
C LEU A 30 7.18 -1.80 0.11
N VAL A 31 7.73 -0.62 -0.16
CA VAL A 31 6.98 0.56 -0.60
C VAL A 31 7.52 1.10 -1.91
N GLY A 32 6.74 1.92 -2.62
CA GLY A 32 7.15 2.59 -3.85
C GLY A 32 6.23 2.33 -5.03
N ALA A 33 6.52 2.99 -6.15
CA ALA A 33 5.77 2.81 -7.39
C ALA A 33 6.32 1.61 -8.19
N THR A 34 5.40 0.78 -8.69
CA THR A 34 5.75 -0.30 -9.63
C THR A 34 5.46 0.13 -11.07
N PRO A 35 6.31 -0.20 -12.05
CA PRO A 35 6.04 0.04 -13.47
C PRO A 35 4.64 -0.42 -13.90
N GLY A 36 3.81 0.53 -14.35
CA GLY A 36 2.43 0.25 -14.79
C GLY A 36 1.52 -0.36 -13.72
N GLY A 37 1.86 -0.19 -12.42
CA GLY A 37 1.15 -0.82 -11.31
C GLY A 37 1.43 -2.32 -11.16
N ALA A 38 2.35 -2.92 -11.93
CA ALA A 38 2.59 -4.35 -11.91
C ALA A 38 3.01 -4.86 -10.51
N GLN A 39 2.32 -5.88 -10.00
CA GLN A 39 2.58 -6.48 -8.69
C GLN A 39 2.42 -5.52 -7.48
N CYS A 40 1.81 -4.34 -7.62
CA CYS A 40 1.65 -3.41 -6.51
C CYS A 40 0.87 -3.99 -5.31
N SER A 41 -0.03 -4.96 -5.54
CA SER A 41 -0.75 -5.66 -4.45
C SER A 41 0.18 -6.51 -3.58
N ARG A 42 1.41 -6.81 -4.03
CA ARG A 42 2.44 -7.51 -3.25
C ARG A 42 3.32 -6.54 -2.44
N LEU A 43 3.13 -5.23 -2.58
CA LEU A 43 3.75 -4.23 -1.70
C LEU A 43 2.99 -4.17 -0.37
N GLY A 44 3.58 -3.52 0.62
CA GLY A 44 2.98 -3.32 1.95
C GLY A 44 3.90 -3.76 3.08
N VAL A 45 3.32 -3.91 4.27
CA VAL A 45 4.02 -4.32 5.48
C VAL A 45 4.17 -5.83 5.52
N PHE A 46 5.33 -6.29 5.98
CA PHE A 46 5.67 -7.67 6.19
C PHE A 46 6.16 -7.87 7.62
N VAL A 47 5.63 -8.89 8.29
CA VAL A 47 5.99 -9.29 9.64
C VAL A 47 6.93 -10.49 9.56
N LYS A 48 8.03 -10.42 10.28
CA LYS A 48 9.06 -11.46 10.30
C LYS A 48 8.50 -12.73 10.93
N ARG A 49 8.84 -13.86 10.32
CA ARG A 49 8.51 -15.19 10.82
C ARG A 49 9.64 -15.73 11.69
N HIS A 50 9.32 -16.68 12.56
CA HIS A 50 10.31 -17.39 13.36
C HIS A 50 11.14 -18.42 12.55
N ASP A 51 10.77 -18.67 11.29
CA ASP A 51 11.44 -19.64 10.42
C ASP A 51 12.48 -18.98 9.51
N LEU A 52 13.65 -19.62 9.40
CA LEU A 52 14.64 -19.29 8.39
C LEU A 52 14.38 -20.08 7.11
N ILE A 53 14.31 -19.36 5.98
CA ILE A 53 14.15 -19.95 4.65
C ILE A 53 15.44 -19.72 3.87
N ASN A 54 16.06 -20.80 3.41
CA ASN A 54 17.40 -20.78 2.80
C ASN A 54 18.47 -20.10 3.67
N GLY A 55 18.33 -20.19 5.00
CA GLY A 55 19.27 -19.63 5.97
C GLY A 55 19.14 -18.12 6.20
N MET A 56 18.07 -17.48 5.70
CA MET A 56 17.77 -16.06 5.90
C MET A 56 16.36 -15.91 6.50
N PRO A 57 16.06 -14.77 7.15
CA PRO A 57 14.71 -14.48 7.63
C PRO A 57 13.68 -14.56 6.50
N SER A 58 12.48 -15.03 6.85
CA SER A 58 11.31 -14.94 6.00
C SER A 58 10.27 -14.05 6.64
N TYR A 59 9.42 -13.45 5.81
CA TYR A 59 8.39 -12.53 6.27
C TYR A 59 7.06 -12.86 5.60
N GLU A 60 5.99 -12.67 6.36
CA GLU A 60 4.60 -12.81 5.94
C GLU A 60 3.99 -11.44 5.75
N LYS A 61 3.22 -11.23 4.68
CA LYS A 61 2.59 -9.94 4.45
C LYS A 61 1.46 -9.72 5.46
N ASP A 62 1.47 -8.55 6.10
CA ASP A 62 0.46 -8.16 7.08
C ASP A 62 -0.93 -8.13 6.42
N GLY A 63 -1.89 -8.84 7.00
CA GLY A 63 -3.23 -9.07 6.44
C GLY A 63 -3.34 -10.08 5.29
N ASP A 64 -2.26 -10.44 4.59
CA ASP A 64 -2.33 -11.40 3.47
C ASP A 64 -1.27 -12.50 3.59
N PRO A 65 -1.54 -13.58 4.34
CA PRO A 65 -0.60 -14.69 4.52
C PRO A 65 -0.35 -15.48 3.23
N SER A 66 -1.08 -15.19 2.14
CA SER A 66 -0.81 -15.80 0.83
C SER A 66 0.40 -15.17 0.12
N VAL A 67 0.88 -14.01 0.59
CA VAL A 67 2.06 -13.31 0.07
C VAL A 67 3.17 -13.33 1.11
N MET A 68 4.36 -13.74 0.66
CA MET A 68 5.55 -13.90 1.50
C MET A 68 6.73 -13.15 0.90
N MET A 69 7.70 -12.81 1.75
CA MET A 69 9.03 -12.36 1.38
C MET A 69 10.09 -13.36 1.88
N TRP A 70 11.02 -13.76 1.02
CA TRP A 70 12.07 -14.74 1.36
C TRP A 70 13.32 -14.57 0.51
N TYR A 71 14.38 -15.26 0.90
CA TYR A 71 15.63 -15.30 0.12
C TYR A 71 15.74 -16.58 -0.75
N SER A 72 16.13 -16.41 -2.00
CA SER A 72 16.48 -17.50 -2.94
C SER A 72 17.41 -16.96 -4.04
N GLY A 73 18.70 -16.82 -3.72
CA GLY A 73 19.69 -16.15 -4.59
C GLY A 73 19.35 -14.67 -4.84
N GLY A 74 18.89 -13.99 -3.78
CA GLY A 74 18.28 -12.67 -3.81
C GLY A 74 16.97 -12.64 -3.03
N TRP A 75 16.53 -11.46 -2.61
CA TRP A 75 15.22 -11.25 -1.98
C TRP A 75 14.10 -11.42 -3.00
N LYS A 76 13.01 -12.06 -2.56
CA LYS A 76 11.84 -12.42 -3.37
C LYS A 76 10.58 -12.02 -2.63
N VAL A 77 9.58 -11.53 -3.35
CA VAL A 77 8.20 -11.42 -2.86
C VAL A 77 7.28 -12.13 -3.81
N GLY A 78 6.48 -13.04 -3.30
CA GLY A 78 5.69 -13.94 -4.11
C GLY A 78 4.66 -14.73 -3.30
N ASP A 79 4.04 -15.71 -3.94
CA ASP A 79 3.01 -16.53 -3.28
C ASP A 79 3.65 -17.44 -2.22
N ALA A 80 2.97 -17.66 -1.11
CA ALA A 80 3.42 -18.54 -0.02
C ALA A 80 3.73 -19.97 -0.51
N LYS A 81 3.01 -20.48 -1.52
CA LYS A 81 3.30 -21.79 -2.15
C LYS A 81 4.67 -21.86 -2.85
N GLN A 82 5.30 -20.72 -3.13
CA GLN A 82 6.63 -20.61 -3.73
C GLN A 82 7.72 -20.30 -2.70
N LEU A 83 7.40 -20.28 -1.41
CA LEU A 83 8.34 -19.96 -0.33
C LEU A 83 9.62 -20.80 -0.45
N GLY A 84 10.77 -20.12 -0.45
CA GLY A 84 12.09 -20.73 -0.59
C GLY A 84 12.50 -21.09 -2.03
N ARG A 85 11.63 -20.90 -3.02
CA ARG A 85 11.89 -21.16 -4.45
C ARG A 85 12.23 -19.88 -5.21
N LYS A 86 12.62 -20.00 -6.48
CA LYS A 86 12.96 -18.87 -7.35
C LYS A 86 11.74 -18.12 -7.92
N GLY A 87 10.57 -18.76 -7.97
CA GLY A 87 9.35 -18.19 -8.54
C GLY A 87 8.77 -17.09 -7.66
N CYS A 88 8.62 -15.87 -8.19
CA CYS A 88 8.15 -14.71 -7.44
C CYS A 88 7.58 -13.63 -8.38
N GLY A 89 6.91 -12.63 -7.81
CA GLY A 89 6.41 -11.46 -8.52
C GLY A 89 7.37 -10.26 -8.44
N ILE A 90 8.09 -10.12 -7.34
CA ILE A 90 9.07 -9.05 -7.12
C ILE A 90 10.39 -9.69 -6.67
N SER A 91 11.52 -9.16 -7.14
CA SER A 91 12.85 -9.68 -6.82
C SER A 91 13.86 -8.55 -6.65
N CYS A 92 14.72 -8.64 -5.64
CA CYS A 92 15.94 -7.84 -5.51
C CYS A 92 17.15 -8.80 -5.51
N PRO A 93 18.01 -8.78 -6.54
CA PRO A 93 19.15 -9.70 -6.66
C PRO A 93 20.34 -9.25 -5.79
N ASP A 94 20.09 -9.04 -4.51
CA ASP A 94 21.04 -8.60 -3.48
C ASP A 94 21.29 -9.73 -2.46
N ASP A 95 22.51 -9.82 -1.94
CA ASP A 95 22.95 -10.85 -0.99
C ASP A 95 22.93 -10.39 0.47
N ALA A 96 22.41 -9.18 0.71
CA ALA A 96 22.16 -8.62 2.03
C ALA A 96 21.37 -9.59 2.92
N PHE A 97 21.76 -9.65 4.21
CA PHE A 97 21.15 -10.56 5.18
C PHE A 97 19.69 -10.22 5.50
N ALA A 98 19.32 -8.94 5.40
CA ALA A 98 17.98 -8.44 5.63
C ALA A 98 17.51 -7.59 4.44
N PRO A 99 16.23 -7.65 4.04
CA PRO A 99 15.74 -7.01 2.82
C PRO A 99 15.85 -5.48 2.87
N GLU A 100 15.71 -4.86 4.04
CA GLU A 100 15.84 -3.42 4.26
C GLU A 100 17.28 -2.91 4.13
N THR A 101 18.26 -3.82 4.13
CA THR A 101 19.68 -3.49 3.93
C THR A 101 20.15 -3.75 2.49
N ALA A 102 19.24 -4.21 1.62
CA ALA A 102 19.54 -4.41 0.21
C ALA A 102 19.78 -3.06 -0.48
N THR A 103 20.84 -2.99 -1.28
CA THR A 103 21.26 -1.78 -2.00
C THR A 103 20.98 -1.84 -3.49
N ARG A 104 20.76 -3.04 -4.03
CA ARG A 104 20.41 -3.22 -5.44
C ARG A 104 18.96 -2.84 -5.72
N ALA A 105 18.71 -2.46 -6.96
CA ALA A 105 17.38 -2.12 -7.42
C ALA A 105 16.44 -3.33 -7.35
N TRP A 106 15.22 -3.09 -6.87
CA TRP A 106 14.12 -4.03 -6.94
C TRP A 106 13.61 -4.13 -8.38
N ARG A 107 13.10 -5.32 -8.73
CA ARG A 107 12.53 -5.63 -10.04
C ARG A 107 11.15 -6.23 -9.88
N VAL A 108 10.25 -5.94 -10.81
CA VAL A 108 8.90 -6.51 -10.86
C VAL A 108 8.72 -7.34 -12.12
N ASN A 109 8.00 -8.45 -11.99
CA ASN A 109 7.60 -9.26 -13.12
C ASN A 109 6.31 -8.68 -13.74
N LEU A 110 6.41 -8.23 -14.98
CA LEU A 110 5.31 -7.64 -15.73
C LEU A 110 4.23 -8.69 -16.07
N PRO A 111 2.95 -8.28 -16.16
CA PRO A 111 1.88 -9.16 -16.57
C PRO A 111 2.08 -9.68 -18.01
N ALA A 112 1.34 -10.74 -18.36
CA ALA A 112 1.26 -11.29 -19.72
C ALA A 112 2.62 -11.67 -20.36
N GLY A 113 3.60 -12.06 -19.53
CA GLY A 113 4.91 -12.50 -20.02
C GLY A 113 5.85 -11.36 -20.42
N GLY A 114 5.57 -10.11 -20.01
CA GLY A 114 6.43 -8.95 -20.28
C GLY A 114 7.82 -8.99 -19.63
N GLY A 115 8.12 -10.01 -18.81
CA GLY A 115 9.42 -10.23 -18.21
C GLY A 115 9.69 -9.32 -17.01
N TRP A 116 10.96 -9.27 -16.58
CA TRP A 116 11.39 -8.47 -15.44
C TRP A 116 11.70 -7.03 -15.87
N CYS A 117 11.17 -6.06 -15.11
CA CYS A 117 11.45 -4.64 -15.27
C CYS A 117 12.03 -4.07 -13.97
N ASP A 118 13.01 -3.17 -14.08
CA ASP A 118 13.54 -2.46 -12.92
C ASP A 118 12.46 -1.53 -12.34
N ALA A 119 12.34 -1.51 -11.01
CA ALA A 119 11.40 -0.68 -10.26
C ALA A 119 12.21 0.15 -9.25
N PRO A 120 12.90 1.21 -9.69
CA PRO A 120 13.84 1.97 -8.85
C PRO A 120 13.17 2.68 -7.68
N ASP A 121 11.87 2.95 -7.78
CA ASP A 121 11.08 3.57 -6.71
C ASP A 121 10.71 2.56 -5.61
N VAL A 122 10.79 1.25 -5.89
CA VAL A 122 10.51 0.20 -4.91
C VAL A 122 11.70 0.05 -3.97
N ARG A 123 11.43 0.18 -2.68
CA ARG A 123 12.42 0.05 -1.60
C ARG A 123 11.85 -0.71 -0.41
N CYS A 124 12.71 -1.41 0.30
CA CYS A 124 12.37 -2.04 1.58
C CYS A 124 12.86 -1.16 2.72
N ILE A 125 11.96 -0.74 3.60
CA ILE A 125 12.25 0.13 4.75
C ILE A 125 11.84 -0.56 6.05
N ALA A 126 12.48 -0.19 7.15
CA ALA A 126 12.20 -0.76 8.46
C ALA A 126 12.53 0.22 9.59
N GLY A 127 12.13 -0.13 10.82
CA GLY A 127 12.43 0.65 12.03
C GLY A 127 12.02 2.12 11.90
N ALA A 128 12.95 3.02 12.23
CA ALA A 128 12.71 4.47 12.17
C ALA A 128 12.27 4.94 10.77
N ALA A 129 12.84 4.39 9.70
CA ALA A 129 12.46 4.78 8.33
C ALA A 129 11.00 4.42 8.01
N LEU A 130 10.51 3.28 8.51
CA LEU A 130 9.09 2.90 8.40
C LEU A 130 8.20 3.86 9.20
N SER A 131 8.56 4.15 10.44
CA SER A 131 7.81 5.11 11.28
C SER A 131 7.75 6.51 10.65
N GLU A 132 8.86 6.99 10.08
CA GLU A 132 8.89 8.28 9.38
C GLU A 132 8.06 8.27 8.10
N GLU A 133 8.00 7.16 7.35
CA GLU A 133 7.14 7.04 6.18
C GLU A 133 5.65 7.10 6.58
N LEU A 134 5.24 6.41 7.65
CA LEU A 134 3.87 6.47 8.19
C LEU A 134 3.49 7.88 8.68
N LYS A 135 4.43 8.62 9.28
CA LYS A 135 4.21 10.03 9.67
C LYS A 135 3.96 10.95 8.48
N ARG A 136 4.41 10.61 7.27
CA ARG A 136 4.15 11.36 6.04
C ARG A 136 2.73 11.17 5.49
N ALA A 137 1.90 10.35 6.12
CA ALA A 137 0.49 10.26 5.79
C ALA A 137 -0.13 11.67 5.80
N ALA A 138 -0.88 12.01 4.74
CA ALA A 138 -1.52 13.33 4.67
C ALA A 138 -2.46 13.51 5.86
N ALA A 139 -2.53 14.74 6.40
CA ALA A 139 -3.45 15.06 7.49
C ALA A 139 -4.90 14.93 7.04
N ARG A 140 -5.18 15.27 5.77
CA ARG A 140 -6.49 15.11 5.14
C ARG A 140 -6.37 14.49 3.76
N VAL A 141 -7.37 13.72 3.37
CA VAL A 141 -7.52 13.18 2.02
C VAL A 141 -8.94 13.39 1.54
N ALA A 142 -9.12 13.76 0.28
CA ALA A 142 -10.44 13.90 -0.33
C ALA A 142 -10.72 12.72 -1.26
N LEU A 143 -11.77 11.96 -0.96
CA LEU A 143 -12.30 10.97 -1.87
C LEU A 143 -13.28 11.66 -2.82
N VAL A 144 -12.92 11.68 -4.10
CA VAL A 144 -13.66 12.39 -5.14
C VAL A 144 -13.94 11.49 -6.33
N GLY A 145 -14.89 11.89 -7.16
CA GLY A 145 -15.22 11.20 -8.41
C GLY A 145 -16.69 10.90 -8.55
N LYS A 146 -17.01 9.96 -9.44
CA LYS A 146 -18.37 9.53 -9.71
C LYS A 146 -18.54 8.04 -9.42
N ALA A 147 -19.55 7.71 -8.63
CA ALA A 147 -19.90 6.32 -8.42
C ALA A 147 -20.56 5.72 -9.69
N PRO A 148 -20.31 4.43 -10.00
CA PRO A 148 -20.97 3.77 -11.11
C PRO A 148 -22.48 3.63 -10.85
N LYS A 149 -23.27 3.48 -11.93
CA LYS A 149 -24.73 3.28 -11.83
C LYS A 149 -25.05 2.02 -11.02
N GLY A 150 -25.98 2.13 -10.07
CA GLY A 150 -26.40 1.02 -9.18
C GLY A 150 -25.55 0.87 -7.92
N ALA A 151 -24.53 1.73 -7.73
CA ALA A 151 -23.82 1.84 -6.46
C ALA A 151 -24.73 2.40 -5.36
N GLN A 152 -24.33 2.19 -4.10
CA GLN A 152 -24.88 2.92 -2.96
C GLN A 152 -24.77 4.44 -3.17
N ASP A 153 -25.57 5.23 -2.45
CA ASP A 153 -25.51 6.68 -2.55
C ASP A 153 -24.08 7.18 -2.29
N ALA A 154 -23.44 7.73 -3.32
CA ALA A 154 -22.05 8.16 -3.26
C ALA A 154 -21.85 9.30 -2.27
N SER A 155 -22.88 10.12 -2.07
CA SER A 155 -22.82 11.25 -1.14
C SER A 155 -22.62 10.82 0.32
N ALA A 156 -22.93 9.56 0.65
CA ALA A 156 -22.77 9.04 2.01
C ALA A 156 -21.30 8.74 2.38
N TRP A 157 -20.41 8.51 1.39
CA TRP A 157 -19.03 8.07 1.63
C TRP A 157 -17.98 8.84 0.82
N MET A 158 -18.38 9.82 0.02
CA MET A 158 -17.49 10.77 -0.65
C MET A 158 -17.30 12.03 0.20
N GLY A 159 -16.11 12.63 0.15
CA GLY A 159 -15.83 13.87 0.88
C GLY A 159 -14.39 13.95 1.37
N VAL A 160 -14.15 14.86 2.31
CA VAL A 160 -12.84 15.03 2.93
C VAL A 160 -12.78 14.20 4.19
N PHE A 161 -11.74 13.40 4.31
CA PHE A 161 -11.43 12.58 5.46
C PHE A 161 -10.26 13.19 6.22
N SER A 162 -10.40 13.31 7.54
CA SER A 162 -9.37 13.75 8.47
C SER A 162 -8.68 12.55 9.10
N LYS A 163 -7.35 12.59 9.18
CA LYS A 163 -6.53 11.52 9.77
C LYS A 163 -6.84 11.39 11.26
N CYS A 164 -7.06 10.17 11.72
CA CYS A 164 -7.23 9.87 13.14
C CYS A 164 -5.86 9.76 13.84
N ASP A 165 -5.84 9.96 15.16
CA ASP A 165 -4.62 9.78 15.97
C ASP A 165 -4.21 8.31 16.06
N GLU A 166 -5.18 7.39 16.00
CA GLU A 166 -4.96 5.95 16.11
C GLU A 166 -4.78 5.29 14.73
N GLU A 167 -3.84 4.35 14.68
CA GLU A 167 -3.63 3.49 13.53
C GLU A 167 -4.57 2.27 13.58
N VAL A 168 -5.13 1.92 12.43
CA VAL A 168 -5.93 0.69 12.26
C VAL A 168 -5.09 -0.31 11.48
N ASN A 169 -4.88 -1.50 12.05
CA ASN A 169 -3.98 -2.53 11.50
C ASN A 169 -2.54 -2.03 11.24
N GLY A 170 -2.07 -1.05 12.02
CA GLY A 170 -0.74 -0.44 11.84
C GLY A 170 -0.61 0.44 10.60
N HIS A 171 -1.74 0.94 10.09
CA HIS A 171 -1.81 1.92 9.01
C HIS A 171 -2.59 3.16 9.47
N PRO A 172 -2.35 4.33 8.86
CA PRO A 172 -3.17 5.52 9.10
C PRO A 172 -4.63 5.25 8.78
N SER A 173 -5.52 5.66 9.69
CA SER A 173 -6.96 5.65 9.50
C SER A 173 -7.50 7.07 9.38
N TYR A 174 -8.67 7.21 8.76
CA TYR A 174 -9.28 8.52 8.56
C TYR A 174 -10.78 8.47 8.76
N GLU A 175 -11.35 9.56 9.25
CA GLU A 175 -12.77 9.75 9.50
C GLU A 175 -13.34 10.80 8.54
N LEU A 176 -14.53 10.55 7.98
CA LEU A 176 -15.19 11.47 7.06
C LEU A 176 -15.66 12.74 7.82
N GLU A 177 -15.24 13.91 7.36
CA GLU A 177 -15.58 15.17 8.01
C GLU A 177 -17.08 15.45 7.96
N GLY A 178 -17.65 15.74 9.13
CA GLY A 178 -19.09 15.94 9.30
C GLY A 178 -19.91 14.65 9.36
N ASN A 179 -19.29 13.48 9.19
CA ASN A 179 -19.94 12.19 9.34
C ASN A 179 -18.98 11.14 9.94
N GLY A 180 -18.88 11.13 11.26
CA GLY A 180 -18.00 10.21 11.98
C GLY A 180 -18.37 8.73 11.92
N GLU A 181 -19.48 8.39 11.28
CA GLU A 181 -19.88 6.99 11.06
C GLU A 181 -19.14 6.36 9.88
N VAL A 182 -18.40 7.14 9.08
CA VAL A 182 -17.69 6.64 7.89
C VAL A 182 -16.19 6.83 8.02
N MET A 183 -15.45 5.76 7.78
CA MET A 183 -13.99 5.76 7.86
C MET A 183 -13.33 5.24 6.58
N LEU A 184 -12.06 5.60 6.42
CA LEU A 184 -11.10 5.03 5.48
C LEU A 184 -10.01 4.30 6.26
N TRP A 185 -9.82 3.01 5.99
CA TRP A 185 -8.80 2.19 6.67
C TRP A 185 -8.15 1.18 5.73
N HIS A 186 -7.05 0.58 6.18
CA HIS A 186 -6.40 -0.53 5.50
C HIS A 186 -6.68 -1.85 6.23
N ALA A 187 -7.08 -2.86 5.47
CA ALA A 187 -7.25 -4.22 5.93
C ALA A 187 -6.98 -5.16 4.75
N ALA A 188 -6.45 -6.35 5.00
CA ALA A 188 -6.62 -7.40 4.01
C ALA A 188 -5.65 -7.38 2.80
N ASP A 189 -4.78 -6.37 2.64
CA ASP A 189 -4.18 -5.91 1.36
C ASP A 189 -4.98 -4.86 0.55
N CYS A 190 -6.04 -4.35 1.15
CA CYS A 190 -6.95 -3.40 0.54
C CYS A 190 -7.11 -2.16 1.42
N TRP A 191 -7.38 -1.04 0.77
CA TRP A 191 -7.97 0.12 1.42
C TRP A 191 -9.48 0.07 1.27
N TYR A 192 -10.19 0.38 2.35
CA TYR A 192 -11.64 0.33 2.45
C TYR A 192 -12.21 1.68 2.85
N VAL A 193 -13.40 1.99 2.34
CA VAL A 193 -14.25 3.04 2.89
C VAL A 193 -15.57 2.39 3.32
N GLY A 194 -15.96 2.56 4.56
CA GLY A 194 -17.09 1.86 5.17
C GLY A 194 -17.51 2.44 6.52
N ASN A 195 -18.31 1.71 7.29
CA ASN A 195 -18.72 2.17 8.62
C ASN A 195 -17.54 2.17 9.59
N ALA A 196 -17.51 3.10 10.52
CA ALA A 196 -16.49 3.19 11.56
C ALA A 196 -16.46 1.96 12.48
N GLU A 197 -17.62 1.34 12.75
CA GLU A 197 -17.70 0.11 13.57
C GLU A 197 -17.02 -1.11 12.91
N ASP A 198 -16.84 -1.06 11.60
CA ASP A 198 -16.17 -2.09 10.80
C ASP A 198 -14.68 -1.79 10.58
N ALA A 199 -14.14 -0.73 11.20
CA ALA A 199 -12.77 -0.30 10.98
C ALA A 199 -11.78 -1.42 11.33
N GLY A 200 -10.95 -1.79 10.36
CA GLY A 200 -9.97 -2.87 10.47
C GLY A 200 -10.43 -4.19 9.86
N GLU A 201 -11.70 -4.32 9.52
CA GLU A 201 -12.27 -5.49 8.88
C GLU A 201 -12.23 -5.40 7.35
N GLN A 202 -12.40 -6.54 6.67
CA GLN A 202 -12.43 -6.63 5.20
C GLN A 202 -13.82 -6.33 4.61
N VAL A 203 -14.47 -5.28 5.11
CA VAL A 203 -15.83 -4.89 4.71
C VAL A 203 -15.89 -3.39 4.42
N GLY A 204 -16.81 -2.96 3.56
CA GLY A 204 -16.99 -1.55 3.25
C GLY A 204 -17.90 -1.32 2.05
N PHE A 205 -18.18 -0.05 1.79
CA PHE A 205 -18.87 0.42 0.59
C PHE A 205 -17.93 0.43 -0.61
N LEU A 206 -16.67 0.79 -0.37
CA LEU A 206 -15.59 0.80 -1.35
C LEU A 206 -14.43 -0.07 -0.92
N SER A 207 -13.73 -0.62 -1.91
CA SER A 207 -12.44 -1.26 -1.70
C SER A 207 -11.51 -1.02 -2.88
N VAL A 208 -10.22 -0.87 -2.60
CA VAL A 208 -9.16 -0.88 -3.61
C VAL A 208 -8.05 -1.81 -3.14
N ARG A 209 -7.71 -2.79 -3.98
CA ARG A 209 -6.60 -3.72 -3.71
C ARG A 209 -5.30 -3.07 -4.14
N ASP A 210 -4.64 -2.41 -3.20
CA ASP A 210 -3.38 -1.71 -3.39
C ASP A 210 -2.54 -1.83 -2.12
N GLY A 211 -1.28 -2.24 -2.27
CA GLY A 211 -0.33 -2.40 -1.15
C GLY A 211 0.32 -1.10 -0.68
N ALA A 212 -0.20 0.05 -1.13
CA ALA A 212 0.26 1.36 -0.71
C ALA A 212 0.19 1.50 0.81
N LEU A 213 1.31 1.89 1.42
CA LEU A 213 1.41 2.14 2.87
C LEU A 213 0.55 3.33 3.30
N LEU A 214 0.41 4.31 2.40
CA LEU A 214 -0.29 5.57 2.61
C LEU A 214 -1.42 5.72 1.59
N PRO A 215 -2.57 6.29 1.97
CA PRO A 215 -3.73 6.40 1.08
C PRO A 215 -3.44 7.29 -0.14
N GLN A 216 -2.61 8.33 0.01
CA GLN A 216 -2.22 9.20 -1.10
C GLN A 216 -1.38 8.51 -2.20
N SER A 217 -0.86 7.32 -1.91
CA SER A 217 -0.04 6.54 -2.82
C SER A 217 -0.82 5.43 -3.52
N ILE A 218 -2.13 5.32 -3.24
CA ILE A 218 -3.02 4.39 -3.94
C ILE A 218 -3.08 4.80 -5.41
N SER A 219 -2.85 3.82 -6.29
CA SER A 219 -2.82 4.01 -7.74
C SER A 219 -3.84 3.15 -8.47
N ARG A 220 -4.41 2.16 -7.78
CA ARG A 220 -5.38 1.21 -8.35
C ARG A 220 -6.79 1.77 -8.40
N VAL A 221 -7.59 1.12 -9.24
CA VAL A 221 -9.00 1.45 -9.44
C VAL A 221 -9.80 0.99 -8.23
N TRP A 222 -10.51 1.94 -7.62
CA TRP A 222 -11.49 1.67 -6.59
C TRP A 222 -12.64 0.83 -7.14
N ARG A 223 -13.22 0.01 -6.28
CA ARG A 223 -14.40 -0.80 -6.59
C ARG A 223 -15.48 -0.52 -5.55
N VAL A 224 -16.73 -0.57 -5.96
CA VAL A 224 -17.89 -0.31 -5.10
C VAL A 224 -18.79 -1.53 -5.00
N LYS A 225 -19.39 -1.71 -3.82
CA LYS A 225 -20.41 -2.74 -3.59
C LYS A 225 -21.76 -2.26 -4.18
N PRO A 226 -22.43 -3.06 -5.02
CA PRO A 226 -23.73 -2.70 -5.58
C PRO A 226 -24.81 -2.72 -4.49
N LYS A 227 -25.89 -1.93 -4.67
CA LYS A 227 -27.03 -1.93 -3.75
C LYS A 227 -27.67 -3.33 -3.66
N GLU A 228 -28.07 -3.72 -2.45
CA GLU A 228 -28.57 -5.07 -2.11
C GLU A 228 -29.84 -5.48 -2.88
N GLY A 229 -30.56 -4.53 -3.49
CA GLY A 229 -31.72 -4.80 -4.37
C GLY A 229 -31.37 -5.28 -5.78
N ASP A 230 -30.27 -4.80 -6.36
CA ASP A 230 -29.90 -5.11 -7.75
C ASP A 230 -29.23 -6.49 -7.88
N ALA A 231 -28.68 -7.02 -6.78
CA ALA A 231 -28.04 -8.33 -6.72
C ALA A 231 -29.03 -9.49 -6.98
N LYS A 232 -30.30 -9.35 -6.57
CA LYS A 232 -31.30 -10.43 -6.70
C LYS A 232 -31.64 -10.76 -8.15
N LYS A 233 -31.54 -9.80 -9.08
CA LYS A 233 -31.84 -10.03 -10.51
C LYS A 233 -30.75 -10.83 -11.23
N LYS A 234 -29.50 -10.83 -10.72
CA LYS A 234 -28.37 -11.59 -11.28
C LYS A 234 -28.13 -12.95 -10.61
N LYS A 235 -28.77 -13.22 -9.46
CA LYS A 235 -28.56 -14.44 -8.67
C LYS A 235 -29.03 -15.73 -9.36
N LYS A 236 -29.81 -15.64 -10.45
CA LYS A 236 -30.24 -16.80 -11.23
C LYS A 236 -29.15 -17.37 -12.16
N GLU A 237 -28.02 -16.67 -12.34
CA GLU A 237 -26.99 -17.04 -13.33
C GLU A 237 -25.58 -17.30 -12.77
N LYS A 238 -25.31 -17.02 -11.49
CA LYS A 238 -23.94 -17.10 -10.96
C LYS A 238 -23.74 -18.24 -9.96
N LYS A 239 -23.10 -19.30 -10.47
CA LYS A 239 -22.44 -20.36 -9.72
C LYS A 239 -21.23 -19.75 -8.96
N LYS A 240 -21.35 -19.73 -7.63
CA LYS A 240 -20.30 -19.79 -6.59
C LYS A 240 -19.06 -18.88 -6.72
N GLY A 241 -19.01 -17.82 -5.90
CA GLY A 241 -17.78 -17.40 -5.20
C GLY A 241 -16.99 -16.20 -5.72
N LYS A 242 -17.54 -15.34 -6.59
CA LYS A 242 -16.83 -14.13 -7.04
C LYS A 242 -17.56 -12.89 -6.54
N ASP A 243 -16.95 -12.19 -5.58
CA ASP A 243 -17.49 -10.97 -4.98
C ASP A 243 -17.99 -10.00 -6.06
N ASP A 244 -19.21 -9.51 -5.88
CA ASP A 244 -19.92 -8.68 -6.86
C ASP A 244 -19.48 -7.21 -6.81
N TRP A 245 -18.19 -6.94 -6.66
CA TRP A 245 -17.64 -5.57 -6.73
C TRP A 245 -17.66 -5.05 -8.18
N VAL A 246 -17.98 -3.76 -8.34
CA VAL A 246 -17.98 -3.07 -9.65
C VAL A 246 -16.89 -1.99 -9.65
N ASP A 247 -16.11 -1.93 -10.73
CA ASP A 247 -15.06 -0.92 -10.88
C ASP A 247 -15.66 0.49 -10.89
N ALA A 248 -15.06 1.39 -10.12
CA ALA A 248 -15.41 2.79 -9.95
C ALA A 248 -14.23 3.65 -10.44
N ALA A 249 -13.93 3.57 -11.74
CA ALA A 249 -12.73 4.15 -12.35
C ALA A 249 -12.60 5.67 -12.21
N GLU A 250 -13.69 6.39 -11.98
CA GLU A 250 -13.69 7.83 -11.75
C GLU A 250 -13.40 8.21 -10.29
N VAL A 251 -13.42 7.23 -9.37
CA VAL A 251 -13.19 7.44 -7.94
C VAL A 251 -11.70 7.41 -7.65
N ARG A 252 -11.21 8.41 -6.93
CA ARG A 252 -9.79 8.57 -6.56
C ARG A 252 -9.65 9.36 -5.26
N LEU A 253 -8.49 9.20 -4.63
CA LEU A 253 -8.09 10.00 -3.49
C LEU A 253 -7.19 11.15 -3.94
N LEU A 254 -7.45 12.33 -3.42
CA LEU A 254 -6.56 13.46 -3.49
C LEU A 254 -6.00 13.70 -2.09
N ALA A 255 -4.71 13.95 -1.99
CA ALA A 255 -4.08 14.22 -0.71
C ALA A 255 -3.96 15.72 -0.50
N GLU A 256 -4.22 16.18 0.72
CA GLU A 256 -3.79 17.50 1.12
C GLU A 256 -2.25 17.54 1.08
N ARG A 257 -1.71 18.44 0.27
CA ARG A 257 -0.29 18.78 0.33
C ARG A 257 -0.15 20.01 1.22
N PRO A 258 0.74 19.98 2.23
CA PRO A 258 1.12 21.20 2.91
C PRO A 258 1.86 22.10 1.91
N THR A 259 1.13 23.00 1.28
CA THR A 259 1.70 24.11 0.53
C THR A 259 2.13 25.14 1.57
N ALA A 260 3.41 25.09 1.96
CA ALA A 260 4.02 26.20 2.67
C ALA A 260 4.13 27.38 1.71
N SER A 261 3.05 28.15 1.56
CA SER A 261 3.11 29.43 0.88
C SER A 261 3.73 30.44 1.84
N ARG A 262 5.01 30.73 1.61
CA ARG A 262 5.65 31.89 2.22
C ARG A 262 5.26 33.11 1.40
N VAL A 263 4.56 34.04 2.02
CA VAL A 263 4.32 35.35 1.44
C VAL A 263 5.35 36.30 2.05
N TYR A 264 6.07 37.02 1.20
CA TYR A 264 6.98 38.04 1.67
C TYR A 264 6.15 39.22 2.16
N ASP A 265 6.24 39.52 3.45
CA ASP A 265 5.65 40.71 4.04
C ASP A 265 6.64 41.87 3.92
N ALA A 266 6.34 42.78 2.99
CA ALA A 266 7.15 43.97 2.76
C ALA A 266 7.18 44.93 3.95
N ALA A 267 6.15 44.94 4.81
CA ALA A 267 6.08 45.84 5.96
C ALA A 267 7.07 45.43 7.06
N THR A 268 7.25 44.13 7.25
CA THR A 268 8.22 43.58 8.23
C THR A 268 9.54 43.17 7.59
N SER A 269 9.66 43.26 6.26
CA SER A 269 10.80 42.76 5.48
C SER A 269 11.15 41.31 5.83
N SER A 270 10.11 40.49 6.06
CA SER A 270 10.25 39.12 6.52
C SER A 270 9.33 38.18 5.73
N TRP A 271 9.70 36.91 5.65
CA TRP A 271 8.82 35.89 5.10
C TRP A 271 7.86 35.44 6.19
N VAL A 272 6.56 35.64 5.96
CA VAL A 272 5.51 35.22 6.89
C VAL A 272 4.83 33.99 6.30
N GLU A 273 4.64 32.97 7.13
CA GLU A 273 3.81 31.83 6.78
C GLU A 273 2.36 32.29 6.87
N THR A 274 1.74 32.56 5.71
CA THR A 274 0.31 32.85 5.62
C THR A 274 -0.48 31.54 5.52
N ALA A 275 -1.70 31.56 6.04
CA ALA A 275 -2.60 30.40 6.13
C ALA A 275 -2.62 29.58 4.82
N THR A 276 -2.40 28.28 5.01
CA THR A 276 -2.30 27.26 3.96
C THR A 276 -3.56 27.25 3.10
N LEU A 277 -3.42 27.61 1.82
CA LEU A 277 -4.45 27.30 0.83
C LEU A 277 -4.45 25.78 0.62
N ILE A 278 -5.54 25.13 1.01
CA ILE A 278 -5.68 23.69 0.90
C ILE A 278 -5.93 23.36 -0.58
N VAL A 279 -4.90 22.89 -1.25
CA VAL A 279 -4.99 22.42 -2.64
C VAL A 279 -4.90 20.90 -2.64
N PHE A 280 -5.98 20.28 -3.11
CA PHE A 280 -6.00 18.86 -3.42
C PHE A 280 -5.49 18.68 -4.86
N GLU A 281 -4.23 18.27 -5.01
CA GLU A 281 -3.65 17.98 -6.32
C GLU A 281 -3.84 16.50 -6.68
N ASP A 282 -4.10 16.25 -7.96
CA ASP A 282 -4.11 14.90 -8.53
C ASP A 282 -2.67 14.37 -8.60
N SER A 283 -2.35 13.35 -7.82
CA SER A 283 -1.05 12.69 -7.79
C SER A 283 -0.85 11.67 -8.93
N GLY A 284 -1.78 11.62 -9.90
CA GLY A 284 -1.68 10.75 -11.06
C GLY A 284 -0.33 10.86 -11.79
N PRO A 285 0.14 9.76 -12.42
CA PRO A 285 1.38 9.78 -13.20
C PRO A 285 1.30 10.88 -14.27
N PRO A 286 2.42 11.56 -14.60
CA PRO A 286 2.42 12.68 -15.55
C PRO A 286 1.97 12.22 -16.94
N GLY A 287 0.67 12.31 -17.19
CA GLY A 287 -0.01 11.92 -18.41
C GLY A 287 -0.57 13.14 -19.13
N ARG A 288 0.05 13.49 -20.26
CA ARG A 288 -0.35 14.46 -21.29
C ARG A 288 -1.26 15.62 -20.85
N GLY A 289 -0.62 16.77 -20.66
CA GLY A 289 -1.17 18.10 -20.40
C GLY A 289 -2.63 18.33 -20.79
N SER A 290 -3.46 18.49 -19.77
CA SER A 290 -4.71 19.23 -19.87
C SER A 290 -4.39 20.72 -20.01
N ARG A 291 -4.67 21.30 -21.18
CA ARG A 291 -4.72 22.76 -21.36
C ARG A 291 -5.85 23.31 -20.51
N VAL A 292 -5.52 24.09 -19.49
CA VAL A 292 -6.48 24.98 -18.82
C VAL A 292 -6.66 26.19 -19.74
N SER A 293 -7.82 26.31 -20.39
CA SER A 293 -8.21 27.56 -21.02
C SER A 293 -8.73 28.48 -19.93
N ALA A 294 -7.99 29.57 -19.65
CA ALA A 294 -8.53 30.69 -18.91
C ALA A 294 -9.60 31.37 -19.79
N ALA A 295 -10.85 31.38 -19.32
CA ALA A 295 -11.83 32.34 -19.81
C ALA A 295 -11.55 33.68 -19.11
N ALA A 296 -11.44 34.74 -19.90
CA ALA A 296 -11.35 36.12 -19.46
C ALA A 296 -12.71 36.64 -18.97
#